data_AF-A0A7J3MBA3-F1
#
_entry.id   AF-A0A7J3MBA3-F1
#
_cell.length_a   1.000
_cell.length_b   1.000
_cell.length_c   1.000
_cell.angle_alpha   90.00
_cell.angle_beta   90.00
_cell.angle_gamma   90.00
#
_symmetry.space_group_name_H-M   'P 1'
#
loop_
_entity.id
_entity.type
_entity.pdbx_description
1 polymer ?
#
loop_
_entity_poly.entity_id
_entity_poly.type
_entity_poly.pdbx_seq_one_letter_code
_entity_poly.pdbx_strand_id
1 'polypeptide(L)' 'MTAELINSIIHPVLMKIKPDENDKQRFYRVYEFARKELEACLNRYLGNYFVEVSLQGSVAKDTFLKSQSDIDVFI' A
#
# COMPACT_ATOMS: atom_id res chain seq x y z
N MET A 1 -23.63 -12.01 24.38
CA MET A 1 -22.72 -11.71 25.51
C MET A 1 -21.24 -11.93 25.17
N THR A 2 -20.82 -13.03 24.54
CA THR A 2 -19.40 -13.26 24.17
C THR A 2 -18.90 -12.36 23.04
N ALA A 3 -19.69 -12.16 21.99
CA ALA A 3 -19.31 -11.32 20.84
C ALA A 3 -19.13 -9.83 21.18
N GLU A 4 -19.94 -9.29 22.09
CA GLU A 4 -19.85 -7.87 22.51
C GLU A 4 -18.58 -7.60 23.30
N LEU A 5 -18.19 -8.53 24.18
CA LEU A 5 -16.93 -8.45 24.93
C LEU A 5 -15.71 -8.59 24.00
N ILE A 6 -15.77 -9.47 23.01
CA ILE A 6 -14.71 -9.60 22.00
C ILE A 6 -14.59 -8.29 21.20
N ASN A 7 -15.71 -7.72 20.76
CA ASN A 7 -15.72 -6.47 20.01
C ASN A 7 -15.21 -5.28 20.83
N SER A 8 -15.53 -5.20 22.12
CA SER A 8 -15.05 -4.11 22.98
C SER A 8 -13.53 -4.13 23.19
N ILE A 9 -12.89 -5.29 23.05
CA ILE A 9 -11.43 -5.44 23.12
C ILE A 9 -10.78 -5.22 21.75
N ILE A 10 -11.31 -5.82 20.68
CA ILE A 10 -10.70 -5.77 19.35
C ILE A 10 -10.82 -4.37 18.73
N HIS A 11 -11.97 -3.71 18.90
CA HIS A 11 -12.22 -2.43 18.23
C HIS A 11 -11.19 -1.33 18.58
N PRO A 12 -10.84 -1.10 19.87
CA PRO A 12 -9.78 -0.14 20.22
C PRO A 12 -8.40 -0.49 19.66
N VAL A 13 -8.08 -1.79 19.53
CA VAL A 13 -6.82 -2.24 18.93
C VAL A 13 -6.81 -1.91 17.44
N LEU A 14 -7.89 -2.24 16.71
CA LEU A 14 -8.03 -1.91 15.29
C LEU A 14 -7.91 -0.41 15.03
N MET A 15 -8.50 0.43 15.89
CA MET A 15 -8.40 1.89 15.77
C MET A 15 -6.97 2.43 15.95
N LYS A 16 -6.08 1.68 16.62
CA LYS A 16 -4.67 2.06 16.81
C LYS A 16 -3.76 1.55 15.69
N ILE A 17 -4.04 0.37 15.15
CA ILE A 17 -3.17 -0.28 14.17
C ILE A 17 -3.59 -0.01 12.72
N LYS A 18 -4.84 0.39 12.46
CA LYS A 18 -5.27 0.72 11.10
C LYS A 18 -4.68 2.06 10.65
N PRO A 19 -4.17 2.14 9.42
CA PRO A 19 -3.75 3.39 8.83
C PRO A 19 -4.95 4.32 8.67
N ASP A 20 -4.72 5.61 8.88
CA ASP A 20 -5.70 6.64 8.55
C ASP A 20 -5.62 7.02 7.06
N GLU A 21 -6.54 7.88 6.62
CA GLU A 21 -6.62 8.29 5.21
C GLU A 21 -5.36 9.04 4.75
N ASN A 22 -4.71 9.79 5.64
CA ASN A 22 -3.47 10.49 5.31
C ASN A 22 -2.31 9.50 5.11
N ASP A 23 -2.23 8.47 5.94
CA ASP A 23 -1.27 7.38 5.77
C ASP A 23 -1.49 6.69 4.41
N LYS A 24 -2.73 6.31 4.08
CA LYS A 24 -3.09 5.71 2.77
C LYS A 24 -2.63 6.58 1.61
N GLN A 25 -3.02 7.84 1.59
CA GLN A 25 -2.66 8.77 0.52
C GLN A 25 -1.15 8.99 0.42
N ARG A 26 -0.42 8.98 1.54
CA ARG A 26 1.04 9.08 1.52
C ARG A 26 1.67 7.90 0.78
N PHE A 27 1.25 6.66 1.05
CA PHE A 27 1.79 5.48 0.36
C PHE A 27 1.44 5.49 -1.13
N TYR A 28 0.20 5.81 -1.50
CA TYR A 28 -0.21 5.93 -2.90
C TYR A 28 0.60 6.99 -3.66
N ARG A 29 0.88 8.14 -3.04
CA ARG A 29 1.72 9.18 -3.66
C ARG A 29 3.16 8.71 -3.91
N VAL A 30 3.73 8.00 -2.94
CA VAL A 30 5.09 7.46 -3.09
C VAL A 30 5.14 6.38 -4.18
N TYR A 31 4.16 5.48 -4.20
CA TYR A 31 4.03 4.49 -5.27
C TYR A 31 3.87 5.15 -6.64
N GLU A 32 2.96 6.10 -6.80
CA GLU A 32 2.74 6.77 -8.09
C GLU A 32 3.99 7.52 -8.58
N PHE A 33 4.75 8.12 -7.66
CA PHE A 33 6.03 8.71 -7.99
C PHE A 33 7.02 7.65 -8.49
N ALA A 34 7.22 6.58 -7.72
CA ALA A 34 8.13 5.50 -8.09
C ALA A 34 7.72 4.84 -9.42
N ARG A 35 6.44 4.57 -9.62
CA ARG A 35 5.86 3.99 -10.84
C ARG A 35 6.23 4.82 -12.07
N LYS A 36 6.00 6.13 -12.02
CA LYS A 36 6.31 7.04 -13.14
C LYS A 36 7.81 7.08 -13.45
N GLU A 37 8.65 7.15 -12.43
CA GLU A 37 10.11 7.16 -12.62
C GLU A 37 10.63 5.83 -13.18
N LEU A 38 10.10 4.70 -12.69
CA LEU A 38 10.44 3.37 -13.19
C LEU A 38 9.99 3.18 -14.63
N GLU A 39 8.74 3.51 -14.97
CA GLU A 39 8.22 3.44 -16.34
C GLU A 39 9.02 4.33 -17.29
N ALA A 40 9.30 5.58 -16.90
CA ALA A 40 10.10 6.50 -17.70
C ALA A 40 11.53 5.99 -17.91
N CYS A 41 12.15 5.40 -16.89
CA CYS A 41 13.46 4.79 -16.97
C CYS A 41 13.45 3.58 -17.91
N LEU A 42 12.54 2.63 -17.68
CA LEU A 42 12.47 1.36 -18.41
C LEU A 42 12.13 1.58 -19.88
N ASN A 43 11.21 2.50 -20.20
CA ASN A 43 10.90 2.87 -21.58
C ASN A 43 12.11 3.41 -22.35
N ARG A 44 13.04 4.13 -21.68
CA ARG A 44 14.28 4.60 -22.33
C ARG A 44 15.24 3.46 -22.66
N TYR A 45 15.33 2.44 -21.83
CA TYR A 45 16.29 1.34 -21.99
C TYR A 45 15.75 0.17 -22.82
N LEU A 46 14.46 -0.13 -22.70
CA LEU A 46 13.82 -1.27 -23.36
C LEU A 46 13.12 -0.87 -24.66
N GLY A 47 13.02 0.41 -25.00
CA GLY A 47 12.46 0.86 -26.27
C GLY A 47 10.98 0.48 -26.41
N ASN A 48 10.67 -0.51 -27.27
CA ASN A 48 9.30 -0.91 -27.61
C ASN A 48 8.74 -2.09 -26.79
N TYR A 49 9.49 -2.61 -25.81
CA TYR A 49 8.92 -3.63 -24.92
C TYR A 49 7.86 -3.01 -24.02
N PHE A 50 6.72 -3.69 -23.90
CA PHE A 50 5.72 -3.34 -22.91
C PHE A 50 6.23 -3.72 -21.52
N VAL A 51 6.23 -2.74 -20.62
CA VAL A 51 6.59 -2.91 -19.22
C VAL A 51 5.44 -2.38 -18.38
N GLU A 52 4.99 -3.17 -17.41
CA GLU A 52 3.91 -2.81 -16.50
C GLU A 52 4.47 -2.71 -15.10
N VAL A 53 4.32 -1.54 -14.49
CA VAL A 53 4.67 -1.34 -13.08
C VAL A 53 3.39 -1.30 -12.26
N SER A 54 3.22 -2.26 -11.35
CA SER A 54 2.01 -2.41 -10.55
C SER A 54 2.28 -2.44 -9.04
N LEU A 55 1.34 -1.89 -8.25
CA LEU A 55 1.36 -1.93 -6.79
C LEU A 55 0.85 -3.30 -6.34
N GLN A 56 1.61 -3.94 -5.46
CA GLN A 56 1.27 -5.25 -4.91
C GLN A 56 1.29 -5.22 -3.38
N GLY A 57 1.12 -6.40 -2.79
CA GLY A 57 1.32 -6.60 -1.36
C GLY A 57 0.23 -5.98 -0.48
N SER A 58 0.63 -5.59 0.74
CA SER A 58 -0.30 -5.20 1.81
C SER A 58 -1.02 -3.88 1.51
N VAL A 59 -0.32 -2.94 0.87
CA VAL A 59 -0.87 -1.64 0.44
C VAL A 59 -1.89 -1.83 -0.67
N ALA A 60 -1.60 -2.64 -1.69
CA ALA A 60 -2.55 -2.94 -2.78
C ALA A 60 -3.85 -3.59 -2.26
N LYS A 61 -3.76 -4.38 -1.19
CA LYS A 61 -4.89 -5.12 -0.60
C LYS A 61 -5.62 -4.36 0.50
N ASP A 62 -5.21 -3.14 0.83
CA ASP A 62 -5.72 -2.36 1.98
C ASP A 62 -5.64 -3.10 3.33
N THR A 63 -4.58 -3.90 3.51
CA THR A 63 -4.35 -4.72 4.71
C THR A 63 -3.13 -4.29 5.52
N PHE A 64 -2.46 -3.23 5.10
CA PHE A 64 -1.28 -2.70 5.78
C PHE A 64 -1.61 -2.07 7.13
N LEU A 65 -0.64 -2.06 8.04
CA LEU A 65 -0.76 -1.53 9.39
C LEU A 65 -0.04 -0.18 9.50
N LYS A 66 -0.51 0.65 10.43
CA LYS A 66 0.07 1.95 10.73
C LYS A 66 1.56 1.81 11.05
N SER A 67 2.38 2.71 10.49
CA SER A 67 3.82 2.83 10.72
C SER A 67 4.70 1.64 10.30
N GLN A 68 4.14 0.55 9.78
CA GLN A 68 4.87 -0.62 9.29
C GLN A 68 4.29 -1.04 7.94
N SER A 69 4.73 -0.35 6.88
CA SER A 69 4.31 -0.72 5.54
C SER A 69 5.42 -0.44 4.57
N ASP A 70 5.74 -1.48 3.80
CA ASP A 70 6.61 -1.41 2.65
C ASP A 70 5.74 -1.28 1.40
N ILE A 71 6.30 -0.67 0.36
CA ILE A 71 5.65 -0.58 -0.94
C ILE A 71 6.21 -1.71 -1.80
N ASP A 72 5.39 -2.72 -2.03
CA ASP A 72 5.72 -3.83 -2.93
C ASP A 72 5.40 -3.41 -4.37
N VAL A 73 6.41 -3.32 -5.22
CA VAL A 73 6.28 -2.98 -6.65
C VAL A 73 6.67 -4.17 -7.49
N PHE A 74 5.80 -4.54 -8.43
CA PHE A 74 6.08 -5.55 -9.45
C PHE A 74 6.36 -4.84 -10.78
N ILE A 75 7.38 -5.30 -11.52
CA ILE A 75 7.88 -4.73 -12.78
C ILE A 75 7.98 -5.87 -13.80
#